data_AF-A0A3N5BG81-F1
#
_entry.id   AF-A0A3N5BG81-F1
#
_cell.length_a   1.000
_cell.length_b   1.000
_cell.length_c   1.000
_cell.angle_alpha   90.00
_cell.angle_beta   90.00
_cell.angle_gamma   90.00
#
_symmetry.space_group_name_H-M   'P 1'
#
loop_
_entity.id
_entity.type
_entity.pdbx_description
1 polymer ?
#
loop_
_entity_poly.entity_id
_entity_poly.type
_entity_poly.pdbx_seq_one_letter_code
_entity_poly.pdbx_strand_id
1 'polypeptide(L)' 'MGARGRVTYRIDALDAWIREQEQADSRSNPALNPVSAAPQRRAAYLATV' A
#
# COMPACT_ATOMS: atom_id res chain seq x y z
N MET A 1 -35.04 13.19 -2.84
CA MET A 1 -33.72 12.66 -2.46
C MET A 1 -32.66 13.71 -2.81
N GLY A 2 -32.20 14.47 -1.82
CA GLY A 2 -31.51 15.76 -1.99
C GLY A 2 -30.12 15.68 -2.64
N ALA A 3 -29.65 16.83 -3.13
CA ALA A 3 -28.46 17.08 -3.96
C ALA A 3 -27.07 16.67 -3.39
N ARG A 4 -27.00 15.71 -2.46
CA ARG A 4 -25.79 15.27 -1.75
C ARG A 4 -25.29 13.86 -2.12
N GLY A 5 -25.83 13.24 -3.16
CA GLY A 5 -25.48 11.87 -3.58
C GLY A 5 -24.04 11.64 -4.06
N ARG A 6 -23.17 12.66 -4.09
CA ARG A 6 -21.76 12.54 -4.51
C ARG A 6 -20.78 12.38 -3.35
N VAL A 7 -21.21 12.65 -2.12
CA VAL A 7 -20.31 12.61 -0.95
C VAL A 7 -20.06 11.18 -0.50
N THR A 8 -21.09 10.33 -0.51
CA THR A 8 -21.00 8.91 -0.14
C THR A 8 -19.97 8.16 -0.99
N TYR A 9 -20.09 8.23 -2.33
CA TYR A 9 -19.11 7.60 -3.24
C TYR A 9 -17.67 8.11 -3.07
N ARG A 10 -17.48 9.37 -2.67
CA ARG A 10 -16.15 9.92 -2.42
C ARG A 10 -15.55 9.43 -1.11
N ILE A 11 -16.37 9.22 -0.09
CA ILE A 11 -15.93 8.66 1.20
C ILE A 11 -15.59 7.19 1.01
N ASP A 12 -16.45 6.41 0.35
CA ASP A 12 -16.20 5.00 0.10
C ASP A 12 -14.92 4.79 -0.74
N ALA A 13 -14.70 5.63 -1.75
CA ALA A 13 -13.47 5.60 -2.55
C ALA A 13 -12.22 6.02 -1.76
N LEU A 14 -12.36 6.96 -0.83
CA LEU A 14 -11.27 7.38 0.05
C LEU A 14 -10.91 6.27 1.05
N ASP A 15 -11.91 5.65 1.67
CA ASP A 15 -11.72 4.56 2.61
C ASP A 15 -11.10 3.33 1.93
N ALA A 16 -11.51 3.03 0.70
CA ALA A 16 -10.89 1.99 -0.11
C ALA A 16 -9.41 2.31 -0.39
N TRP A 17 -9.11 3.54 -0.82
CA TRP A 17 -7.75 3.97 -1.08
C TRP A 17 -6.87 3.94 0.19
N ILE A 18 -7.38 4.39 1.33
CA ILE A 18 -6.66 4.33 2.62
C ILE A 18 -6.30 2.89 2.97
N ARG A 19 -7.25 1.95 2.86
CA ARG A 19 -6.98 0.52 3.11
C ARG A 19 -5.93 -0.05 2.17
N GLU A 20 -5.98 0.32 0.89
CA GLU A 20 -4.95 -0.09 -0.09
C GLU A 20 -3.57 0.46 0.29
N GLN A 21 -3.49 1.73 0.74
CA GLN A 21 -2.23 2.31 1.21
C GLN A 21 -1.70 1.62 2.47
N GLU A 22 -2.56 1.35 3.45
CA GLU A 22 -2.17 0.66 4.69
C GLU A 22 -1.64 -0.75 4.42
N GLN A 23 -2.22 -1.47 3.44
CA GLN A 23 -1.74 -2.79 3.04
C GLN A 23 -0.40 -2.75 2.31
N ALA A 24 -0.14 -1.68 1.55
CA ALA A 24 1.13 -1.50 0.85
C ALA A 24 2.26 -0.98 1.76
N ASP A 25 1.92 -0.32 2.86
CA ASP A 25 2.90 0.24 3.79
C ASP A 25 3.47 -0.82 4.74
N SER A 26 4.76 -1.10 4.59
CA SER A 26 5.53 -2.00 5.46
C SER A 26 5.51 -1.64 6.96
N ARG A 27 5.28 -0.37 7.32
CA ARG A 27 5.19 0.06 8.72
C ARG A 27 3.87 -0.36 9.37
N SER A 28 2.82 -0.47 8.57
CA SER A 28 1.46 -0.77 9.00
C SER A 28 1.06 -2.22 8.71
N ASN A 29 1.76 -2.89 7.79
CA ASN A 29 1.55 -4.29 7.42
C ASN A 29 2.64 -5.21 7.98
N PRO A 30 2.34 -6.02 9.02
CA PRO A 30 3.30 -6.97 9.61
C PRO A 30 3.87 -7.98 8.62
N ALA A 31 3.13 -8.34 7.56
CA ALA A 31 3.60 -9.26 6.52
C ALA A 31 4.69 -8.65 5.62
N LEU A 32 4.75 -7.32 5.54
CA LEU A 32 5.74 -6.57 4.77
C LEU A 32 6.83 -5.95 5.66
N ASN A 33 6.80 -6.20 6.97
CA ASN A 33 7.73 -5.59 7.91
C ASN A 33 9.18 -6.05 7.60
N PRO A 34 10.11 -5.13 7.28
CA PRO A 34 11.48 -5.49 6.91
C PRO A 34 12.28 -6.12 8.05
N VAL A 35 11.84 -5.97 9.30
CA VAL A 35 12.49 -6.59 10.47
C VAL A 35 12.13 -8.08 10.59
N SER A 36 10.93 -8.46 10.14
CA SER A 36 10.48 -9.86 10.15
C SER A 36 10.99 -10.65 8.94
N ALA A 37 11.45 -9.96 7.88
CA ALA A 37 11.96 -10.58 6.68
C ALA A 37 13.42 -11.02 6.85
N ALA A 38 13.76 -12.21 6.33
CA ALA A 38 15.15 -12.63 6.25
C ALA A 38 15.95 -11.64 5.39
N PRO A 39 17.17 -11.22 5.81
CA PRO A 39 18.00 -10.30 5.03
C PRO A 39 18.24 -10.83 3.61
N GLN A 40 17.73 -10.12 2.61
CA GLN A 40 17.95 -10.47 1.20
C GLN A 40 19.22 -9.78 0.70
N ARG A 41 20.15 -10.55 0.11
CA ARG A 41 21.30 -9.97 -0.57
C ARG A 41 20.80 -9.31 -1.86
N ARG A 42 21.11 -8.03 -2.02
CA ARG A 42 20.85 -7.28 -3.25
C ARG A 42 21.46 -8.06 -4.43
N ALA A 43 20.67 -8.34 -5.45
CA ALA A 43 21.17 -8.99 -6.66
C ALA A 43 22.35 -8.18 -7.19
N ALA A 44 23.47 -8.86 -7.48
CA ALA A 44 24.62 -8.21 -8.09
C ALA A 44 24.17 -7.60 -9.42
N TYR A 45 24.44 -6.32 -9.61
CA TYR A 45 24.24 -5.66 -10.89
C TYR A 45 25.20 -6.30 -11.91
N LEU A 46 24.69 -7.18 -12.76
CA LEU A 46 25.42 -7.63 -13.93
C LEU A 46 25.33 -6.51 -14.97
N ALA A 47 26.32 -5.62 -14.95
CA ALA A 47 26.53 -4.70 -16.06
C ALA A 47 26.87 -5.55 -17.29
N THR A 48 25.93 -5.72 -18.21
CA THR A 48 26.22 -6.29 -19.52
C THR A 48 27.10 -5.29 -20.28
N VAL A 49 28.30 -5.73 -20.67
CA VAL A 49 29.25 -5.00 -21.54
C VAL A 49 28.81 -5.09 -22.99
#